data_AF-A0A4S8L6M4-F1
#
_entry.id   AF-A0A4S8L6M4-F1
#
_cell.length_a   1.000
_cell.length_b   1.000
_cell.length_c   1.000
_cell.angle_alpha   90.00
_cell.angle_beta   90.00
_cell.angle_gamma   90.00
#
_symmetry.space_group_name_H-M   'P 1'
#
loop_
_entity.id
_entity.type
_entity.pdbx_description
1 polymer ?
#
loop_
_entity_poly.entity_id
_entity_poly.type
_entity_poly.pdbx_seq_one_letter_code
_entity_poly.pdbx_strand_id
1 'polypeptide(L)'
;MPPTSKNNSAGAVAAKVLSLPSFRQYKSISCYLNMPTGELDTSSIVKEILSSGKTLGLFVPKIDVGAEGKMDFLQIYDQEDLQLLPAGMWGIREPGTEYKGMKRTNALELPELDMILVPGVAFDRSILTRLGHGKGYYGRYITSYVATGRPRPLLVALALREQLMIHG
;
A
#
# COMPACT_ATOMS: atom_id res chain seq x y z
N MET A 1 3.85 -2.82 23.55
CA MET A 1 2.37 -2.61 23.52
C MET A 1 1.68 -3.96 23.57
N PRO A 2 0.62 -4.12 24.38
CA PRO A 2 -0.24 -5.30 24.32
C PRO A 2 -0.89 -5.43 22.94
N PRO A 3 -1.16 -6.65 22.44
CA PRO A 3 -1.74 -6.87 21.11
C PRO A 3 -3.07 -6.12 20.88
N THR A 4 -3.87 -5.94 21.94
CA THR A 4 -5.16 -5.23 21.93
C THR A 4 -5.03 -3.72 21.63
N SER A 5 -3.93 -3.07 22.02
CA SER A 5 -3.75 -1.62 21.80
C SER A 5 -3.37 -1.27 20.35
N LYS A 6 -2.68 -2.18 19.65
CA LYS A 6 -2.32 -1.99 18.23
C LYS A 6 -3.53 -2.07 17.30
N ASN A 7 -4.44 -3.02 17.54
CA ASN A 7 -5.66 -3.19 16.71
C ASN A 7 -6.60 -1.99 16.82
N ASN A 8 -6.78 -1.42 18.01
CA ASN A 8 -7.62 -0.23 18.20
C ASN A 8 -7.04 1.01 17.47
N SER A 9 -5.71 1.08 17.38
CA SER A 9 -5.01 2.19 16.73
C SER A 9 -5.03 2.06 15.20
N ALA A 10 -4.94 0.83 14.66
CA ALA A 10 -5.09 0.56 13.24
C ALA A 10 -6.50 0.90 12.72
N GLY A 11 -7.54 0.55 13.47
CA GLY A 11 -8.92 0.94 13.16
C GLY A 11 -9.12 2.46 13.09
N ALA A 12 -8.52 3.22 14.01
CA ALA A 12 -8.59 4.68 14.00
C ALA A 12 -7.85 5.31 12.80
N VAL A 13 -6.69 4.76 12.41
CA VAL A 13 -5.96 5.20 11.21
C VAL A 13 -6.76 4.89 9.95
N ALA A 14 -7.31 3.67 9.85
CA ALA A 14 -8.17 3.28 8.73
C ALA A 14 -9.37 4.22 8.61
N ALA A 15 -10.10 4.48 9.69
CA ALA A 15 -11.23 5.41 9.70
C ALA A 15 -10.82 6.81 9.21
N LYS A 16 -9.64 7.30 9.60
CA LYS A 16 -9.13 8.60 9.15
C LYS A 16 -8.84 8.62 7.65
N VAL A 17 -8.19 7.59 7.11
CA VAL A 17 -7.92 7.45 5.66
C VAL A 17 -9.23 7.42 4.88
N LEU A 18 -10.19 6.61 5.33
CA LEU A 18 -11.51 6.46 4.69
C LEU A 18 -12.35 7.74 4.77
N SER A 19 -12.10 8.61 5.77
CA SER A 19 -12.76 9.91 5.91
C SER A 19 -12.19 11.02 5.03
N LEU A 20 -11.05 10.80 4.36
CA LEU A 20 -10.45 11.81 3.50
C LEU A 20 -11.41 12.15 2.35
N PRO A 21 -11.73 13.44 2.11
CA PRO A 21 -12.62 13.84 1.02
C PRO A 21 -12.17 13.29 -0.34
N SER A 22 -10.86 13.21 -0.53
CA SER A 22 -10.24 12.71 -1.74
C SER A 22 -10.43 11.20 -1.94
N PHE A 23 -10.62 10.42 -0.86
CA PHE A 23 -10.84 8.96 -0.95
C PHE A 23 -12.08 8.60 -1.77
N ARG A 24 -13.12 9.46 -1.75
CA ARG A 24 -14.34 9.27 -2.55
C ARG A 24 -14.18 9.60 -4.04
N GLN A 25 -13.14 10.36 -4.40
CA GLN A 25 -12.90 10.81 -5.77
C GLN A 25 -11.88 9.92 -6.48
N TYR A 26 -11.07 9.21 -5.71
CA TYR A 26 -10.07 8.30 -6.23
C TYR A 26 -10.70 7.09 -6.91
N LYS A 27 -9.99 6.60 -7.92
CA LYS A 27 -10.32 5.46 -8.77
C LYS A 27 -9.24 4.39 -8.66
N SER A 28 -8.04 4.73 -8.19
CA SER A 28 -6.93 3.80 -8.05
C SER A 28 -6.11 4.10 -6.79
N ILE A 29 -6.07 3.13 -5.87
CA ILE A 29 -5.31 3.24 -4.62
C ILE A 29 -4.37 2.05 -4.50
N SER A 30 -3.10 2.35 -4.26
CA SER A 30 -2.16 1.34 -3.82
C SER A 30 -2.17 1.19 -2.30
N CYS A 31 -2.31 -0.05 -1.82
CA CYS A 31 -2.23 -0.40 -0.41
C CYS A 31 -1.34 -1.64 -0.22
N TYR A 32 -0.40 -1.58 0.73
CA TYR A 32 0.41 -2.73 1.09
C TYR A 32 -0.41 -3.73 1.91
N LEU A 33 -0.09 -5.02 1.77
CA LEU A 33 -0.59 -6.05 2.68
C LEU A 33 0.37 -6.15 3.85
N ASN A 34 -0.17 -6.24 5.06
CA ASN A 34 0.59 -6.12 6.28
C ASN A 34 1.56 -7.29 6.50
N MET A 35 2.79 -6.98 6.89
CA MET A 35 3.70 -7.96 7.48
C MET A 35 3.13 -8.53 8.79
N PRO A 36 3.56 -9.76 9.19
CA PRO A 36 3.22 -10.33 10.48
C PRO A 36 3.62 -9.45 11.67
N THR A 37 4.68 -8.65 11.54
CA THR A 37 5.15 -7.73 12.58
C THR A 37 5.72 -6.43 12.00
N GLY A 38 5.71 -5.35 12.79
CA GLY A 38 6.42 -4.10 12.50
C GLY A 38 5.65 -3.03 11.72
N GLU A 39 4.68 -3.42 10.90
CA GLU A 39 3.84 -2.49 10.12
C GLU A 39 2.42 -2.35 10.71
N LEU A 40 1.73 -1.29 10.31
CA LEU A 40 0.31 -1.12 10.62
C LEU A 40 -0.52 -2.12 9.81
N ASP A 41 -1.48 -2.77 10.48
CA ASP A 41 -2.50 -3.59 9.82
C ASP A 41 -3.40 -2.73 8.91
N THR A 42 -3.43 -3.08 7.63
CA THR A 42 -4.22 -2.42 6.57
C THR A 42 -5.45 -3.23 6.15
N SER A 43 -5.73 -4.38 6.79
CA SER A 43 -6.79 -5.30 6.40
C SER A 43 -8.16 -4.62 6.29
N SER A 44 -8.48 -3.71 7.20
CA SER A 44 -9.74 -2.95 7.16
C SER A 44 -9.82 -1.99 5.98
N ILE A 45 -8.71 -1.33 5.61
CA ILE A 45 -8.65 -0.42 4.45
C ILE A 45 -8.81 -1.21 3.16
N VAL A 46 -8.06 -2.31 3.02
CA VAL A 46 -8.13 -3.23 1.87
C VAL A 46 -9.55 -3.75 1.68
N LYS A 47 -10.19 -4.18 2.76
CA LYS A 47 -11.57 -4.68 2.72
C LYS A 47 -12.53 -3.59 2.24
N GLU A 48 -12.43 -2.38 2.78
CA GLU A 48 -13.30 -1.27 2.38
C GLU A 48 -13.11 -0.89 0.90
N ILE A 49 -11.86 -0.83 0.42
CA ILE A 49 -11.56 -0.55 -0.99
C ILE A 49 -12.26 -1.59 -1.87
N LEU A 50 -12.09 -2.89 -1.59
CA LEU A 50 -12.73 -3.96 -2.36
C LEU A 50 -14.26 -3.97 -2.24
N SER A 51 -14.80 -3.58 -1.07
CA SER A 51 -16.24 -3.48 -0.83
C SER A 51 -16.89 -2.27 -1.52
N SER A 52 -16.11 -1.25 -1.87
CA SER A 52 -16.60 -0.10 -2.66
C SER A 52 -16.96 -0.47 -4.11
N GLY A 53 -16.64 -1.70 -4.55
CA GLY A 53 -16.99 -2.23 -5.85
C GLY A 53 -16.06 -1.77 -6.96
N LYS A 54 -16.56 -1.75 -8.21
CA LYS A 54 -15.75 -1.52 -9.41
C LYS A 54 -15.26 -0.07 -9.59
N THR A 55 -15.69 0.86 -8.75
CA THR A 55 -15.32 2.28 -8.85
C THR A 55 -13.91 2.56 -8.35
N LEU A 56 -13.36 1.70 -7.49
CA LEU A 56 -12.06 1.89 -6.87
C LEU A 56 -11.18 0.65 -7.07
N GLY A 57 -10.11 0.78 -7.84
CA GLY A 57 -9.12 -0.27 -8.03
C GLY A 57 -8.14 -0.34 -6.86
N LEU A 58 -8.04 -1.51 -6.23
CA LEU A 58 -6.99 -1.82 -5.26
C LEU A 58 -5.74 -2.33 -5.98
N PHE A 59 -4.58 -1.74 -5.69
CA PHE A 59 -3.30 -2.21 -6.21
C PHE A 59 -2.34 -2.59 -5.07
N VAL A 60 -1.81 -3.80 -5.10
CA VAL A 60 -0.91 -4.33 -4.06
C VAL A 60 0.52 -4.41 -4.59
N PRO A 61 1.54 -4.03 -3.79
CA PRO A 61 2.94 -4.19 -4.16
C PRO A 61 3.30 -5.66 -4.40
N LYS A 62 4.03 -5.91 -5.48
CA LYS A 62 4.77 -7.13 -5.75
C LYS A 62 6.23 -6.76 -5.94
N ILE A 63 7.12 -7.41 -5.20
CA ILE A 63 8.57 -7.25 -5.40
C ILE A 63 9.06 -8.44 -6.21
N ASP A 64 9.64 -8.17 -7.37
CA ASP A 64 10.41 -9.16 -8.11
C ASP A 64 11.82 -9.23 -7.49
N VAL A 65 12.07 -10.30 -6.73
CA VAL A 65 13.36 -10.58 -6.09
C VAL A 65 14.46 -10.97 -7.09
N GLY A 66 14.13 -11.12 -8.37
CA GLY A 66 15.08 -11.29 -9.45
C GLY A 66 15.83 -9.99 -9.79
N ALA A 67 15.83 -9.60 -11.07
CA ALA A 67 16.62 -8.49 -11.58
C ALA A 67 16.34 -7.16 -10.83
N GLU A 68 17.29 -6.75 -10.01
CA GLU A 68 17.39 -5.43 -9.36
C GLU A 68 16.31 -5.08 -8.31
N GLY A 69 15.47 -6.03 -7.92
CA GLY A 69 14.44 -5.75 -6.93
C GLY A 69 13.42 -4.73 -7.46
N LYS A 70 12.85 -5.03 -8.64
CA LYS A 70 11.79 -4.22 -9.23
C LYS A 70 10.52 -4.36 -8.39
N MET A 71 9.81 -3.26 -8.17
CA MET A 71 8.50 -3.25 -7.56
C MET A 71 7.47 -2.93 -8.62
N ASP A 72 6.38 -3.69 -8.66
CA ASP A 72 5.19 -3.42 -9.44
C ASP A 72 3.98 -3.33 -8.50
N PHE A 73 2.94 -2.62 -8.93
CA PHE A 73 1.66 -2.58 -8.21
C PHE A 73 0.61 -3.28 -9.08
N LEU A 74 0.10 -4.42 -8.63
CA LEU A 74 -0.83 -5.24 -9.39
C LEU A 74 -2.23 -5.17 -8.78
N GLN A 75 -3.24 -5.13 -9.65
CA GLN A 75 -4.63 -5.01 -9.23
C GLN A 75 -5.12 -6.28 -8.51
N ILE A 76 -5.85 -6.07 -7.42
CA ILE A 76 -6.69 -7.06 -6.75
C ILE A 76 -8.15 -6.75 -7.11
N TYR A 77 -8.86 -7.75 -7.61
CA TYR A 77 -10.18 -7.53 -8.22
C TYR A 77 -11.34 -7.70 -7.25
N ASP A 78 -11.24 -8.62 -6.31
CA ASP A 78 -12.29 -8.92 -5.33
C ASP A 78 -11.74 -9.61 -4.07
N GLN A 79 -12.64 -9.98 -3.15
CA GLN A 79 -12.28 -10.66 -1.90
C GLN A 79 -11.77 -12.09 -2.12
N GLU A 80 -12.25 -12.79 -3.16
CA GLU A 80 -11.80 -14.13 -3.51
C GLU A 80 -10.35 -14.07 -3.99
N ASP A 81 -10.05 -13.12 -4.88
CA ASP A 81 -8.70 -12.83 -5.36
C ASP A 81 -7.72 -12.55 -4.22
N LEU A 82 -8.10 -11.69 -3.26
CA LEU A 82 -7.29 -11.39 -2.09
C LEU A 82 -6.98 -12.63 -1.22
N GLN A 83 -7.94 -13.55 -1.08
CA GLN A 83 -7.78 -14.75 -0.26
C GLN A 83 -6.89 -15.80 -0.93
N LEU A 84 -6.89 -15.85 -2.26
CA LEU A 84 -6.07 -16.77 -3.06
C LEU A 84 -4.61 -16.33 -3.21
N LEU A 85 -4.25 -15.14 -2.71
CA LEU A 85 -2.87 -14.66 -2.81
C LEU A 85 -1.90 -15.61 -2.10
N PRO A 86 -0.86 -16.11 -2.80
CA PRO A 86 0.16 -16.94 -2.18
C PRO A 86 0.95 -16.14 -1.14
N ALA A 87 1.51 -16.84 -0.15
CA ALA A 87 2.52 -16.26 0.71
C ALA A 87 3.77 -15.97 -0.14
N GLY A 88 4.11 -14.70 -0.24
CA GLY A 88 5.29 -14.19 -0.92
C GLY A 88 6.45 -13.93 0.04
N MET A 89 7.28 -12.96 -0.32
CA MET A 89 8.46 -12.61 0.47
C MET A 89 8.10 -12.14 1.90
N TRP A 90 8.91 -12.52 2.88
CA TRP A 90 8.72 -12.17 4.31
C TRP A 90 7.38 -12.60 4.92
N GLY A 91 6.71 -13.58 4.30
CA GLY A 91 5.40 -14.07 4.74
C GLY A 91 4.24 -13.12 4.42
N ILE A 92 4.46 -12.09 3.62
CA ILE A 92 3.43 -11.19 3.12
C ILE A 92 2.74 -11.85 1.94
N ARG A 93 1.41 -11.79 1.86
CA ARG A 93 0.69 -12.22 0.66
C ARG A 93 1.05 -11.30 -0.51
N GLU A 94 1.39 -11.87 -1.66
CA GLU A 94 1.75 -11.10 -2.85
C GLU A 94 0.92 -11.55 -4.06
N PRO A 95 0.49 -10.62 -4.93
CA PRO A 95 -0.20 -10.99 -6.15
C PRO A 95 0.70 -11.79 -7.09
N GLY A 96 0.14 -12.86 -7.66
CA GLY A 96 0.67 -13.47 -8.88
C GLY A 96 0.54 -12.51 -10.06
N THR A 97 1.16 -12.82 -11.20
CA THR A 97 1.03 -12.00 -12.42
C THR A 97 -0.33 -12.16 -13.11
N GLU A 98 -1.07 -13.20 -12.76
CA GLU A 98 -2.35 -13.56 -13.36
C GLU A 98 -3.43 -13.79 -12.30
N TYR A 99 -4.70 -13.65 -12.72
CA TYR A 99 -5.89 -14.04 -11.97
C TYR A 99 -6.92 -14.62 -12.94
N LYS A 100 -7.47 -15.81 -12.64
CA LYS A 100 -8.43 -16.51 -13.49
C LYS A 100 -7.96 -16.66 -14.96
N GLY A 101 -6.66 -16.92 -15.17
CA GLY A 101 -6.04 -17.10 -16.49
C GLY A 101 -5.81 -15.81 -17.28
N MET A 102 -6.04 -14.64 -16.68
CA MET A 102 -5.83 -13.35 -17.30
C MET A 102 -4.70 -12.59 -16.61
N LYS A 103 -3.85 -11.89 -17.39
CA LYS A 103 -2.82 -11.00 -16.85
C LYS A 103 -3.47 -9.92 -15.98
N ARG A 104 -2.91 -9.69 -14.79
CA ARG A 104 -3.33 -8.59 -13.91
C ARG A 104 -2.94 -7.24 -14.50
N THR A 105 -3.80 -6.26 -14.27
CA THR A 105 -3.51 -4.86 -14.56
C THR A 105 -2.40 -4.35 -13.63
N ASN A 106 -1.31 -3.85 -14.22
CA ASN A 106 -0.30 -3.11 -13.48
C ASN A 106 -0.69 -1.63 -13.38
N ALA A 107 -0.43 -0.97 -12.25
CA ALA A 107 -0.69 0.46 -12.10
C ALA A 107 0.06 1.34 -13.11
N LEU A 108 1.15 0.84 -13.70
CA LEU A 108 1.85 1.49 -14.82
C LEU A 108 1.05 1.48 -16.14
N GLU A 109 -0.03 0.71 -16.22
CA GLU A 109 -0.95 0.69 -17.36
C GLU A 109 -2.08 1.71 -17.20
N LEU A 110 -2.22 2.31 -16.01
CA LEU A 110 -3.19 3.38 -15.76
C LEU A 110 -2.68 4.73 -16.29
N PRO A 111 -3.60 5.64 -16.64
CA PRO A 111 -3.24 7.05 -16.85
C PRO A 111 -2.77 7.69 -15.53
N GLU A 112 -3.38 7.31 -14.40
CA GLU A 112 -3.12 7.87 -13.09
C GLU A 112 -3.35 6.84 -11.97
N LEU A 113 -2.47 6.89 -10.97
CA LEU A 113 -2.55 6.20 -9.69
C LEU A 113 -2.77 7.29 -8.65
N ASP A 114 -3.97 7.37 -8.07
CA ASP A 114 -4.34 8.55 -7.29
C ASP A 114 -3.59 8.62 -5.94
N MET A 115 -3.44 7.46 -5.28
CA MET A 115 -2.85 7.38 -3.95
C MET A 115 -1.98 6.15 -3.79
N ILE A 116 -0.88 6.32 -3.04
CA ILE A 116 -0.07 5.22 -2.52
C ILE A 116 -0.03 5.31 -1.00
N LEU A 117 -0.59 4.30 -0.33
CA LEU A 117 -0.41 4.07 1.10
C LEU A 117 0.97 3.43 1.30
N VAL A 118 1.92 4.18 1.83
CA VAL A 118 3.29 3.72 2.00
C VAL A 118 3.50 3.12 3.40
N PRO A 119 4.03 1.88 3.52
CA PRO A 119 4.37 1.30 4.82
C PRO A 119 5.61 1.99 5.38
N GLY A 120 5.85 1.99 6.68
CA GLY A 120 7.10 2.50 7.24
C GLY A 120 7.29 2.13 8.70
N VAL A 121 8.55 2.07 9.13
CA VAL A 121 8.93 1.67 10.50
C VAL A 121 8.94 2.89 11.42
N ALA A 122 9.48 4.01 10.92
CA ALA A 122 9.46 5.29 11.60
C ALA A 122 9.25 6.43 10.61
N PHE A 123 8.63 7.50 11.08
CA PHE A 123 8.33 8.70 10.31
C PHE A 123 8.76 9.93 11.10
N ASP A 124 9.50 10.79 10.43
CA ASP A 124 9.79 12.12 10.93
C ASP A 124 8.74 13.10 10.37
N ARG A 125 7.96 13.71 11.26
CA ARG A 125 6.93 14.69 10.89
C ARG A 125 7.50 16.03 10.45
N SER A 126 8.70 16.39 10.90
CA SER A 126 9.33 17.69 10.63
C SER A 126 9.85 17.79 9.19
N ILE A 127 10.41 16.70 8.68
CA ILE A 127 11.01 16.62 7.33
C ILE A 127 10.26 15.65 6.40
N LEU A 128 9.07 15.17 6.83
CA LEU A 128 8.25 14.18 6.11
C LEU A 128 9.04 12.96 5.61
N THR A 129 10.07 12.54 6.36
CA THR A 129 10.98 11.48 5.96
C THR A 129 10.55 10.14 6.56
N ARG A 130 10.64 9.09 5.73
CA ARG A 130 10.31 7.71 6.10
C ARG A 130 11.58 6.89 6.26
N LEU A 131 11.72 6.21 7.40
CA LEU A 131 12.60 5.06 7.56
C LEU A 131 11.85 3.78 7.16
N GLY A 132 12.17 3.27 5.98
CA GLY A 132 11.78 1.93 5.54
C GLY A 132 12.87 0.89 5.83
N HIS A 133 12.73 -0.33 5.33
CA HIS A 133 13.72 -1.41 5.49
C HIS A 133 15.04 -1.21 4.71
N GLY A 134 15.39 0.02 4.33
CA GLY A 134 16.66 0.37 3.70
C GLY A 134 16.81 0.03 2.21
N LYS A 135 15.82 -0.64 1.58
CA LYS A 135 15.93 -1.09 0.18
C LYS A 135 15.42 -0.12 -0.89
N GLY A 136 14.72 0.95 -0.51
CA GLY A 136 14.34 2.03 -1.44
C GLY A 136 13.29 1.72 -2.51
N TYR A 137 12.59 0.57 -2.45
CA TYR A 137 11.63 0.12 -3.49
C TYR A 137 10.60 1.18 -3.89
N TYR A 138 9.85 1.72 -2.92
CA TYR A 138 8.84 2.75 -3.18
C TYR A 138 9.45 4.02 -3.80
N GLY A 139 10.64 4.43 -3.35
CA GLY A 139 11.31 5.61 -3.92
C GLY A 139 11.65 5.41 -5.40
N ARG A 140 12.25 4.26 -5.74
CA ARG A 140 12.54 3.91 -7.14
C ARG A 140 11.25 3.83 -7.97
N TYR A 141 10.21 3.17 -7.45
CA TYR A 141 8.92 3.07 -8.16
C TYR A 141 8.35 4.46 -8.47
N ILE A 142 8.27 5.35 -7.48
CA ILE A 142 7.68 6.68 -7.66
C ILE A 142 8.49 7.52 -8.65
N THR A 143 9.82 7.46 -8.58
CA THR A 143 10.70 8.14 -9.55
C THR A 143 10.43 7.65 -10.96
N SER A 144 10.41 6.33 -11.17
CA SER A 144 10.10 5.75 -12.49
C SER A 144 8.68 6.06 -12.95
N TYR A 145 7.71 6.07 -12.03
CA TYR A 145 6.32 6.39 -12.33
C TYR A 145 6.17 7.83 -12.85
N VAL A 146 6.75 8.82 -12.16
CA VAL A 146 6.68 10.23 -12.57
C VAL A 146 7.48 10.49 -13.85
N ALA A 147 8.60 9.77 -14.06
CA ALA A 147 9.40 9.90 -15.27
C ALA A 147 8.64 9.56 -16.57
N THR A 148 7.50 8.87 -16.47
CA THR A 148 6.60 8.59 -17.61
C THR A 148 5.67 9.75 -17.98
N GLY A 149 5.73 10.89 -17.27
CA GLY A 149 4.85 12.04 -17.48
C GLY A 149 3.51 11.97 -16.75
N ARG A 150 3.30 10.95 -15.92
CA ARG A 150 2.08 10.80 -15.10
C ARG A 150 2.09 11.74 -13.89
N PRO A 151 0.90 12.20 -13.42
CA PRO A 151 0.79 12.96 -12.18
C PRO A 151 1.40 12.20 -11.00
N ARG A 152 2.02 12.91 -10.07
CA ARG A 152 2.57 12.27 -8.87
C ARG A 152 1.42 11.83 -7.95
N PRO A 153 1.34 10.54 -7.57
CA PRO A 153 0.33 10.06 -6.63
C PRO A 153 0.42 10.75 -5.28
N LEU A 154 -0.72 10.90 -4.59
CA LEU A 154 -0.71 11.31 -3.18
C LEU A 154 -0.05 10.20 -2.34
N LEU A 155 1.05 10.53 -1.67
CA LEU A 155 1.73 9.61 -0.78
C LEU A 155 1.21 9.78 0.64
N VAL A 156 0.60 8.74 1.19
CA VAL A 156 0.08 8.75 2.57
C VAL A 156 0.83 7.71 3.39
N ALA A 157 1.59 8.18 4.36
CA ALA A 157 2.23 7.34 5.35
C ALA A 157 1.23 6.95 6.44
N LEU A 158 1.11 5.65 6.71
CA LEU A 158 0.35 5.13 7.84
C LEU A 158 1.31 4.90 9.02
N ALA A 159 1.10 5.64 10.11
CA ALA A 159 1.98 5.61 11.27
C ALA A 159 1.17 5.52 12.56
N LEU A 160 1.57 4.61 13.44
CA LEU A 160 1.19 4.66 14.86
C LEU A 160 1.91 5.80 15.57
N ARG A 161 1.41 6.23 16.73
CA ARG A 161 2.00 7.34 17.49
C ARG A 161 3.44 7.04 17.90
N GLU A 162 3.73 5.78 18.20
CA GLU A 162 5.04 5.26 18.59
C GLU A 162 6.03 5.23 17.43
N GLN A 163 5.55 5.31 16.18
CA GLN A 163 6.40 5.35 14.98
C GLN A 163 6.77 6.79 14.59
N LEU A 164 6.30 7.78 15.34
CA LEU A 164 6.62 9.18 15.12
C LEU A 164 7.88 9.54 15.90
N MET A 165 8.93 9.92 15.19
CA MET A 165 10.09 10.50 15.85
C MET A 165 9.76 11.94 16.25
N ILE A 166 9.88 12.24 17.54
CA ILE A 166 9.75 13.59 18.08
C ILE A 166 11.18 14.07 18.30
N HIS A 167 11.63 15.02 17.47
CA HIS A 167 12.84 15.76 17.79
C HIS A 167 12.47 16.74 18.91
N GLY A 168 13.10 16.55 20.08
CA GLY A 168 13.00 17.46 21.22
C GLY A 168 13.82 18.72 21.03
#